data_AF-A0A517MF37-F1
#
_entry.id   AF-A0A517MF37-F1
#
_cell.length_a   1.000
_cell.length_b   1.000
_cell.length_c   1.000
_cell.angle_alpha   90.00
_cell.angle_beta   90.00
_cell.angle_gamma   90.00
#
_symmetry.space_group_name_H-M   'P 1'
#
loop_
_entity.id
_entity.type
_entity.pdbx_description
1 polymer ?
#
loop_
_entity_poly.entity_id
_entity_poly.type
_entity_poly.pdbx_seq_one_letter_code
_entity_poly.pdbx_strand_id
1 'polypeptide(L)' 'MAGTERRRELRRRRKRVVQTKKLLARAANGTMEKSTVIRKLRRMTTGADAIIEREKLNA' A
#
# COMPACT_ATOMS: atom_id res chain seq x y z
N MET A 1 -21.79 -10.10 -17.63
CA MET A 1 -21.39 -8.80 -18.21
C MET A 1 -19.88 -8.59 -18.01
N ALA A 2 -19.07 -8.61 -19.06
CA ALA A 2 -17.61 -8.45 -18.95
C ALA A 2 -17.17 -7.05 -18.41
N GLY A 3 -18.04 -6.03 -18.52
CA GLY A 3 -17.76 -4.67 -18.05
C GLY A 3 -17.80 -4.46 -16.53
N THR A 4 -18.36 -5.39 -15.75
CA THR A 4 -18.39 -5.30 -14.28
C THR A 4 -17.11 -5.82 -13.65
N GLU A 5 -16.50 -6.88 -14.18
CA GLU A 5 -15.23 -7.42 -13.65
C GLU A 5 -14.06 -6.45 -13.87
N ARG A 6 -13.95 -5.84 -15.07
CA ARG A 6 -12.95 -4.81 -15.34
C ARG A 6 -13.10 -3.60 -14.40
N ARG A 7 -14.33 -3.15 -14.14
CA ARG A 7 -14.61 -2.06 -13.19
C ARG A 7 -14.23 -2.45 -11.75
N ARG A 8 -14.54 -3.68 -11.33
CA ARG A 8 -14.16 -4.21 -10.01
C ARG A 8 -12.65 -4.26 -9.85
N GLU A 9 -11.93 -4.73 -10.86
CA GLU A 9 -10.47 -4.78 -10.84
C GLU A 9 -9.86 -3.38 -10.72
N LEU A 10 -10.33 -2.41 -11.52
CA LEU A 10 -9.92 -1.01 -11.42
C LEU A 10 -10.18 -0.43 -10.03
N ARG A 11 -11.34 -0.73 -9.44
CA ARG A 11 -11.67 -0.30 -8.07
C ARG A 11 -10.72 -0.90 -7.04
N ARG A 12 -10.35 -2.18 -7.17
CA ARG A 12 -9.36 -2.85 -6.29
C ARG A 12 -7.98 -2.22 -6.44
N ARG A 13 -7.54 -1.91 -7.67
CA ARG A 13 -6.27 -1.19 -7.92
C ARG A 13 -6.27 0.19 -7.27
N ARG A 14 -7.31 1.00 -7.49
CA ARG A 14 -7.45 2.34 -6.87
C ARG A 14 -7.44 2.26 -5.34
N LYS A 15 -8.17 1.29 -4.76
CA LYS A 15 -8.20 1.08 -3.32
C LYS A 15 -6.81 0.76 -2.76
N ARG A 16 -6.03 -0.11 -3.44
CA ARG A 16 -4.64 -0.40 -3.05
C ARG A 16 -3.79 0.86 -3.04
N VAL A 17 -3.86 1.70 -4.08
CA VAL A 17 -3.10 2.97 -4.15
C VAL A 17 -3.41 3.88 -2.97
N VAL A 18 -4.70 4.07 -2.64
CA VAL A 18 -5.11 4.93 -1.52
C VAL A 18 -4.63 4.36 -0.18
N GLN A 19 -4.74 3.05 0.02
CA GLN A 19 -4.29 2.42 1.25
C GLN A 19 -2.77 2.49 1.43
N THR A 20 -2.00 2.30 0.36
CA THR A 20 -0.54 2.48 0.38
C THR A 20 -0.20 3.90 0.82
N LYS A 21 -0.76 4.93 0.16
CA LYS A 21 -0.53 6.33 0.53
C LYS A 21 -0.87 6.60 2.01
N LYS A 22 -1.98 6.05 2.50
CA LYS A 22 -2.37 6.21 3.91
C LYS A 22 -1.38 5.58 4.88
N LEU A 23 -0.83 4.41 4.56
CA LEU A 23 0.17 3.75 5.41
C LEU A 23 1.49 4.54 5.43
N LEU A 24 1.93 5.04 4.29
CA LEU A 24 3.13 5.89 4.18
C LEU A 24 2.97 7.20 4.97
N ALA A 25 1.83 7.88 4.84
CA ALA A 25 1.54 9.08 5.61
C ALA A 25 1.54 8.82 7.12
N ARG A 26 1.04 7.65 7.57
CA ARG A 26 1.05 7.29 9.00
C ARG A 26 2.45 7.01 9.52
N ALA A 27 3.33 6.42 8.69
CA ALA A 27 4.74 6.25 9.02
C ALA A 27 5.45 7.62 9.12
N ALA A 28 5.22 8.51 8.15
CA ALA A 28 5.81 9.85 8.13
C ALA A 28 5.36 10.69 9.34
N ASN A 29 4.09 10.61 9.72
CA ASN A 29 3.54 11.34 10.87
C ASN A 29 3.89 10.69 12.23
N GLY A 30 4.63 9.58 12.26
CA GLY A 30 4.96 8.86 13.51
C GLY A 30 3.76 8.16 14.20
N THR A 31 2.57 8.24 13.64
CA THR A 31 1.33 7.63 14.20
C THR A 31 1.29 6.10 14.09
N MET A 32 2.25 5.49 13.42
CA MET A 32 2.41 4.04 13.30
C MET A 32 3.88 3.68 13.13
N GLU A 33 4.32 2.62 13.82
CA GLU A 33 5.68 2.12 13.63
C GLU A 33 5.96 1.66 12.20
N LYS A 34 7.17 1.95 11.72
CA LYS A 34 7.66 1.52 10.39
C LYS A 34 7.57 0.00 10.23
N SER A 35 7.90 -0.78 11.26
CA SER A 35 7.80 -2.25 11.31
C SER A 35 6.38 -2.75 10.95
N THR A 36 5.37 -2.11 11.54
CA THR A 36 3.96 -2.44 11.33
C THR A 36 3.50 -2.03 9.93
N VAL A 37 3.99 -0.90 9.42
CA VAL A 37 3.72 -0.43 8.06
C VAL A 37 4.30 -1.39 7.01
N ILE A 38 5.55 -1.83 7.18
CA ILE A 38 6.21 -2.84 6.32
C ILE A 38 5.37 -4.11 6.24
N ARG A 39 4.95 -4.67 7.40
CA ARG A 39 4.12 -5.88 7.44
C ARG A 39 2.78 -5.71 6.70
N LYS A 40 2.13 -4.55 6.85
CA LYS A 40 0.87 -4.24 6.17
C LYS A 40 1.05 -4.07 4.66
N LEU A 41 2.14 -3.44 4.23
CA LEU A 41 2.46 -3.27 2.81
C LEU A 41 2.69 -4.63 2.13
N ARG A 42 3.50 -5.51 2.73
CA ARG A 42 3.77 -6.87 2.20
C ARG A 42 2.53 -7.74 2.04
N ARG A 43 1.54 -7.60 2.93
CA ARG A 43 0.26 -8.32 2.83
C ARG A 43 -0.68 -7.78 1.75
N MET A 44 -0.51 -6.51 1.37
CA MET A 44 -1.47 -5.82 0.50
C MET A 44 -1.04 -5.79 -0.97
N THR A 45 0.26 -5.73 -1.22
CA THR A 45 0.79 -5.59 -2.59
C THR A 45 2.05 -6.43 -2.77
N THR A 46 2.17 -7.06 -3.93
CA THR A 46 3.33 -7.90 -4.30
C THR A 46 4.58 -7.07 -4.57
N GLY A 47 4.45 -5.79 -4.94
CA GLY A 47 5.56 -4.84 -5.08
C GLY A 47 5.89 -4.06 -3.81
N ALA A 48 5.63 -4.64 -2.63
CA ALA A 48 5.79 -3.93 -1.36
C ALA A 48 7.25 -3.56 -1.10
N ASP A 49 8.19 -4.46 -1.39
CA ASP A 49 9.60 -4.25 -1.06
C ASP A 49 10.19 -3.05 -1.82
N ALA A 50 9.83 -2.87 -3.10
CA ALA A 50 10.23 -1.69 -3.87
C ALA A 50 9.66 -0.38 -3.28
N ILE A 51 8.44 -0.40 -2.73
CA ILE A 51 7.84 0.76 -2.07
C ILE A 51 8.56 1.04 -0.75
N ILE A 52 8.83 -0.01 0.02
CA ILE A 52 9.52 0.08 1.31
C ILE A 52 10.93 0.68 1.15
N GLU A 53 11.66 0.23 0.12
CA GLU A 53 13.00 0.74 -0.22
C GLU A 53 12.94 2.20 -0.68
N ARG A 54 12.04 2.53 -1.61
CA ARG A 54 11.87 3.90 -2.10
C ARG A 54 11.55 4.91 -0.99
N GLU A 55 10.73 4.50 -0.03
CA GLU A 55 10.27 5.34 1.09
C GLU A 55 11.18 5.24 2.31
N LYS A 56 12.33 4.55 2.21
CA LYS A 56 13.34 4.37 3.28
C LYS A 56 12.73 3.89 4.60
N LEU A 57 11.73 3.04 4.53
CA LEU A 57 11.06 2.50 5.72
C LEU A 57 11.92 1.45 6.44
N ASN A 58 12.95 0.92 5.78
CA ASN A 58 13.92 -0.03 6.32
C ASN A 58 15.08 0.64 7.10
N ALA A 59 15.15 1.97 7.12
CA ALA A 59 16.20 2.76 7.78
C ALA A 59 15.76 3.31 9.14
#